data_AF-A0A3N5N4N7-F1
#
_entry.id   AF-A0A3N5N4N7-F1
#
_cell.length_a   1.000
_cell.length_b   1.000
_cell.length_c   1.000
_cell.angle_alpha   90.00
_cell.angle_beta   90.00
_cell.angle_gamma   90.00
#
_symmetry.space_group_name_H-M   'P 1'
#
loop_
_entity.id
_entity.type
_entity.pdbx_description
1 polymer ?
#
loop_
_entity_poly.entity_id
_entity_poly.type
_entity_poly.pdbx_seq_one_letter_code
_entity_poly.pdbx_strand_id
1 'polypeptide(L)'
;MKIVAHRGYCARFPENSIVAFEQAIGAAADLVETDVRMTRDGIPVCWHDPDLRRVAGVGIVIEQVPAAELAAITLPGGARVCRLSDVLSLARGRVPLMLDVKVDGVAVQAAVIEAV
;
A
#
# COMPACT_ATOMS: atom_id res chain seq x y z
N MET A 1 12.36 3.30 -22.33
CA MET A 1 11.36 4.03 -21.51
C MET A 1 10.78 3.00 -20.54
N LYS A 2 10.66 3.31 -19.24
CA LYS A 2 10.05 2.41 -18.25
C LYS A 2 8.64 2.89 -17.90
N ILE A 3 7.73 1.97 -17.67
CA ILE A 3 6.34 2.19 -17.23
C ILE A 3 6.25 1.85 -15.74
N VAL A 4 5.80 2.83 -14.95
CA VAL A 4 5.55 2.66 -13.53
C VAL A 4 4.04 2.68 -13.29
N ALA A 5 3.51 1.60 -12.73
CA ALA A 5 2.10 1.54 -12.34
C ALA A 5 1.91 2.25 -10.99
N HIS A 6 1.46 3.50 -11.06
CA HIS A 6 1.22 4.37 -9.90
C HIS A 6 0.10 3.81 -9.01
N ARG A 7 0.44 3.46 -7.76
CA ARG A 7 -0.44 2.83 -6.76
C ARG A 7 -1.07 1.53 -7.27
N GLY A 8 -0.29 0.76 -8.04
CA GLY A 8 -0.80 -0.33 -8.87
C GLY A 8 -1.47 0.17 -10.16
N TYR A 9 -2.41 -0.60 -10.71
CA TYR A 9 -3.18 -0.16 -11.89
C TYR A 9 -4.38 0.72 -11.47
N CYS A 10 -4.10 1.82 -10.77
CA CYS A 10 -5.11 2.65 -10.10
C CYS A 10 -6.11 3.32 -11.05
N ALA A 11 -5.78 3.42 -12.35
CA ALA A 11 -6.67 3.97 -13.36
C ALA A 11 -7.92 3.09 -13.60
N ARG A 12 -7.89 1.81 -13.20
CA ARG A 12 -8.98 0.85 -13.40
C ARG A 12 -9.40 0.11 -12.14
N PHE A 13 -8.54 0.06 -11.13
CA PHE A 13 -8.75 -0.69 -9.90
C PHE A 13 -8.51 0.20 -8.67
N PRO A 14 -9.05 -0.15 -7.49
CA PRO A 14 -8.81 0.63 -6.28
C PRO A 14 -7.32 0.81 -5.99
N GLU A 15 -6.87 2.05 -5.80
CA GLU A 15 -5.47 2.36 -5.53
C GLU A 15 -4.93 1.59 -4.31
N ASN A 16 -3.64 1.25 -4.31
CA ASN A 16 -2.94 0.58 -3.21
C ASN A 16 -3.64 -0.70 -2.71
N SER A 17 -4.27 -1.46 -3.60
CA SER A 17 -4.95 -2.72 -3.28
C SER A 17 -4.28 -3.92 -3.95
N ILE A 18 -4.41 -5.12 -3.36
CA ILE A 18 -3.91 -6.37 -3.95
C ILE A 18 -4.35 -6.52 -5.41
N VAL A 19 -5.62 -6.24 -5.71
CA VAL A 19 -6.14 -6.34 -7.09
C VAL A 19 -5.44 -5.33 -8.02
N ALA A 20 -5.19 -4.09 -7.59
CA ALA A 20 -4.48 -3.13 -8.44
C ALA A 20 -3.03 -3.57 -8.71
N PHE A 21 -2.35 -4.16 -7.72
CA PHE A 21 -1.00 -4.67 -7.88
C PHE A 21 -0.94 -5.91 -8.80
N GLU A 22 -1.85 -6.87 -8.62
CA GLU A 22 -1.96 -8.04 -9.50
C GLU A 22 -2.21 -7.64 -10.95
N GLN A 23 -3.10 -6.67 -11.16
CA GLN A 23 -3.45 -6.19 -12.50
C GLN A 23 -2.31 -5.39 -13.14
N ALA A 24 -1.53 -4.65 -12.35
CA ALA A 24 -0.32 -3.99 -12.86
C ALA A 24 0.75 -5.00 -13.29
N ILE A 25 0.95 -6.06 -12.51
CA ILE A 25 1.87 -7.16 -12.86
C ILE A 25 1.38 -7.88 -14.12
N GLY A 26 0.08 -8.20 -14.20
CA GLY A 26 -0.53 -8.84 -15.37
C GLY A 26 -0.47 -7.98 -16.63
N ALA A 27 -0.47 -6.66 -16.49
CA ALA A 27 -0.28 -5.70 -17.57
C ALA A 27 1.19 -5.46 -17.95
N ALA A 28 2.14 -6.19 -17.34
CA ALA A 28 3.58 -6.12 -17.60
C ALA A 28 4.19 -4.72 -17.39
N ALA A 29 3.77 -4.00 -16.34
CA ALA A 29 4.47 -2.78 -15.92
C ALA A 29 5.92 -3.08 -15.52
N ASP A 30 6.86 -2.18 -15.85
CA ASP A 30 8.27 -2.35 -15.49
C ASP A 30 8.52 -2.21 -13.98
N LEU A 31 7.73 -1.36 -13.32
CA LEU A 31 7.69 -1.19 -11.87
C LEU A 31 6.25 -1.01 -11.40
N VAL A 32 6.00 -1.36 -10.13
CA VAL A 32 4.77 -1.01 -9.42
C VAL A 32 5.13 -0.06 -8.29
N GLU A 33 4.44 1.07 -8.21
CA GLU A 33 4.60 2.03 -7.13
C GLU A 33 3.51 1.83 -6.06
N THR A 34 3.87 2.09 -4.81
CA THR A 34 2.93 2.14 -3.68
C THR A 34 3.39 3.14 -2.63
N ASP A 35 2.40 3.71 -1.93
CA ASP A 35 2.62 4.64 -0.83
C ASP A 35 2.72 3.90 0.51
N VAL A 36 3.73 4.19 1.32
CA VAL A 36 3.92 3.54 2.62
C VAL A 36 3.56 4.48 3.77
N ARG A 37 2.70 4.01 4.66
CA ARG A 37 2.38 4.63 5.96
C ARG A 37 2.55 3.65 7.10
N MET A 38 2.58 4.19 8.32
CA MET A 38 2.80 3.43 9.54
C MET A 38 1.56 3.44 10.42
N THR A 39 1.16 2.25 10.89
CA THR A 39 0.09 2.08 11.88
C THR A 39 0.59 2.34 13.30
N ARG A 40 -0.33 2.47 14.26
CA ARG A 40 0.02 2.69 15.67
C ARG A 40 0.94 1.62 16.25
N ASP A 41 0.76 0.37 15.80
CA ASP A 41 1.52 -0.80 16.23
C ASP A 41 2.79 -1.05 15.39
N GLY A 42 3.22 -0.06 14.60
CA GLY A 42 4.51 -0.13 13.89
C GLY A 42 4.51 -1.04 12.66
N ILE A 43 3.34 -1.34 12.10
CA ILE A 43 3.21 -2.19 10.91
C ILE A 43 3.06 -1.30 9.66
N PRO A 44 3.95 -1.42 8.66
CA PRO A 44 3.80 -0.67 7.42
C PRO A 44 2.59 -1.13 6.59
N VAL A 45 1.83 -0.16 6.08
CA VAL A 45 0.67 -0.38 5.20
C VAL A 45 0.78 0.42 3.92
N CYS A 46 0.18 -0.10 2.85
CA CYS A 46 0.12 0.53 1.55
C CYS A 46 -1.07 1.51 1.51
N TRP A 47 -0.81 2.81 1.69
CA TRP A 47 -1.85 3.84 1.75
C TRP A 47 -1.33 5.27 1.56
N HIS A 48 -2.02 6.09 0.75
CA HIS A 48 -1.54 7.44 0.38
C HIS A 48 -1.80 8.52 1.43
N ASP A 49 -3.06 8.70 1.85
CA ASP A 49 -3.48 9.83 2.70
C ASP A 49 -3.22 9.55 4.19
N PRO A 50 -3.10 10.55 5.07
CA PRO A 50 -2.94 10.30 6.50
C PRO A 50 -4.18 9.62 7.13
N ASP A 51 -5.34 9.70 6.47
CA ASP A 51 -6.61 9.14 6.94
C ASP A 51 -7.35 8.35 5.83
N LEU A 52 -8.45 7.72 6.22
CA LEU A 52 -9.31 6.95 5.30
C LEU A 52 -10.44 7.79 4.68
N ARG A 53 -10.45 9.13 4.85
CA ARG A 53 -11.61 9.96 4.52
C ARG A 53 -11.89 10.02 3.03
N ARG A 54 -10.85 10.22 2.20
CA ARG A 54 -11.02 10.35 0.73
C ARG A 54 -11.50 9.04 0.08
N VAL A 55 -10.94 7.91 0.50
CA VAL A 55 -11.17 6.62 -0.17
C VAL A 55 -12.31 5.83 0.48
N ALA A 56 -12.41 5.81 1.81
CA ALA A 56 -13.41 5.01 2.53
C ALA A 56 -14.51 5.84 3.21
N GLY A 57 -14.43 7.18 3.20
CA GLY A 57 -15.43 8.04 3.81
C GLY A 57 -15.43 8.04 5.34
N VAL A 58 -14.42 7.44 5.98
CA VAL A 58 -14.32 7.34 7.45
C VAL A 58 -13.15 8.16 7.99
N GLY A 59 -13.35 8.82 9.12
CA GLY A 59 -12.36 9.71 9.75
C GLY A 59 -11.29 8.99 10.56
N ILE A 60 -10.82 7.83 10.11
CA ILE A 60 -9.79 7.03 10.80
C ILE A 60 -8.42 7.48 10.30
N VAL A 61 -7.55 7.86 11.23
CA VAL A 61 -6.16 8.26 10.97
C VAL A 61 -5.26 7.03 11.09
N ILE A 62 -4.44 6.76 10.08
CA ILE A 62 -3.64 5.52 9.96
C ILE A 62 -2.73 5.31 11.17
N GLU A 63 -2.00 6.34 11.59
CA GLU A 63 -1.03 6.28 12.70
C GLU A 63 -1.67 6.08 14.08
N GLN A 64 -3.00 6.18 14.19
CA GLN A 64 -3.72 6.09 15.48
C GLN A 64 -4.36 4.72 15.73
N VAL A 65 -4.35 3.83 14.74
CA VAL A 65 -4.99 2.51 14.82
C VAL A 65 -4.02 1.38 14.48
N PRO A 66 -4.21 0.18 15.04
CA PRO A 66 -3.39 -0.99 14.71
C PRO A 66 -3.75 -1.55 13.34
N ALA A 67 -2.80 -2.25 12.69
CA ALA A 67 -3.01 -2.77 11.34
C ALA A 67 -4.16 -3.78 11.25
N ALA A 68 -4.43 -4.54 12.31
CA ALA A 68 -5.54 -5.50 12.35
C ALA A 68 -6.91 -4.80 12.23
N GLU A 69 -7.07 -3.61 12.82
CA GLU A 69 -8.31 -2.84 12.70
C GLU A 69 -8.47 -2.27 11.29
N LEU A 70 -7.39 -1.78 10.67
CA LEU A 70 -7.42 -1.30 9.28
C LEU A 70 -7.76 -2.42 8.29
N ALA A 71 -7.21 -3.63 8.50
CA ALA A 71 -7.47 -4.79 7.65
C ALA A 71 -8.93 -5.27 7.69
N ALA A 72 -9.68 -4.95 8.75
CA ALA A 72 -11.09 -5.28 8.87
C ALA A 72 -12.02 -4.33 8.08
N ILE A 73 -11.52 -3.16 7.66
CA ILE A 73 -12.33 -2.13 6.98
C ILE A 73 -12.52 -2.52 5.51
N THR A 74 -13.78 -2.62 5.09
CA THR A 74 -14.12 -2.80 3.68
C THR A 74 -14.04 -1.46 2.95
N LEU A 75 -13.16 -1.39 1.96
CA LEU A 75 -13.04 -0.25 1.06
C LEU A 75 -14.05 -0.39 -0.10
N PRO A 76 -14.36 0.70 -0.83
CA PRO A 76 -15.13 0.61 -2.06
C PRO A 76 -14.57 -0.42 -3.04
N GLY A 77 -15.46 -1.15 -3.71
CA GLY A 77 -15.06 -2.25 -4.59
C GLY A 77 -14.62 -3.54 -3.86
N GLY A 78 -14.81 -3.62 -2.54
CA GLY A 78 -14.52 -4.82 -1.75
C GLY A 78 -13.05 -4.97 -1.35
N ALA A 79 -12.20 -3.99 -1.68
CA ALA A 79 -10.79 -3.99 -1.30
C ALA A 79 -10.60 -3.83 0.21
N ARG A 80 -9.34 -3.99 0.65
CA ARG A 80 -8.88 -3.83 2.03
C ARG A 80 -7.58 -3.04 2.04
N VAL A 81 -7.26 -2.42 3.17
CA VAL A 81 -5.91 -1.87 3.38
C VAL A 81 -4.92 -3.03 3.42
N CYS A 82 -3.86 -2.93 2.61
CA CYS A 82 -2.86 -3.98 2.47
C CYS A 82 -1.67 -3.68 3.40
N ARG A 83 -1.11 -4.71 4.05
CA ARG A 83 0.21 -4.56 4.69
C ARG A 83 1.28 -4.53 3.59
N LEU A 84 2.36 -3.79 3.83
CA LEU A 84 3.48 -3.76 2.89
C LEU A 84 4.08 -5.16 2.69
N SER A 85 4.13 -5.98 3.74
CA SER A 85 4.62 -7.37 3.67
C SER A 85 3.84 -8.24 2.67
N ASP A 86 2.52 -8.03 2.57
CA ASP A 86 1.67 -8.78 1.65
C ASP A 86 1.98 -8.38 0.19
N VAL A 87 2.20 -7.08 -0.04
CA VAL A 87 2.53 -6.53 -1.36
C VAL A 87 3.95 -6.92 -1.79
N LEU A 88 4.91 -6.90 -0.87
CA LEU A 88 6.27 -7.39 -1.10
C LEU A 88 6.27 -8.89 -1.47
N SER A 89 5.48 -9.70 -0.76
CA SER A 89 5.31 -11.12 -1.07
C SER A 89 4.70 -11.33 -2.45
N LEU A 90 3.68 -10.53 -2.81
CA LEU A 90 3.03 -10.56 -4.12
C LEU A 90 3.98 -10.18 -5.26
N ALA A 91 4.87 -9.21 -5.04
CA ALA A 91 5.76 -8.66 -6.05
C ALA A 91 7.09 -9.45 -6.20
N ARG A 92 7.49 -10.20 -5.17
CA ARG A 92 8.77 -10.93 -5.11
C ARG A 92 8.97 -11.81 -6.35
N GLY A 93 10.07 -11.56 -7.06
CA GLY A 93 10.44 -12.29 -8.28
C GLY A 93 9.56 -12.01 -9.51
N ARG A 94 8.62 -11.06 -9.41
CA ARG A 94 7.65 -10.73 -10.48
C ARG A 94 7.81 -9.32 -11.00
N VAL A 95 7.89 -8.33 -10.12
CA VAL A 95 8.07 -6.91 -10.48
C VAL A 95 8.81 -6.18 -9.36
N PRO A 96 9.75 -5.26 -9.65
CA PRO A 96 10.30 -4.38 -8.63
C PRO A 96 9.24 -3.40 -8.13
N LEU A 97 9.29 -3.11 -6.82
CA LEU A 97 8.46 -2.08 -6.21
C LEU A 97 9.22 -0.75 -6.10
N MET A 98 8.50 0.35 -6.30
CA MET A 98 8.92 1.70 -5.95
C MET A 98 8.13 2.14 -4.72
N LEU A 99 8.80 2.33 -3.59
CA LEU A 99 8.16 2.69 -2.32
C LEU A 99 8.21 4.20 -2.13
N ASP A 100 7.05 4.85 -2.11
CA ASP A 100 6.90 6.26 -1.72
C ASP A 100 6.55 6.33 -0.23
N VAL A 101 7.56 6.56 0.61
CA VAL A 101 7.40 6.57 2.08
C VAL A 101 6.85 7.93 2.51
N LYS A 102 5.61 7.94 3.01
CA LYS A 102 4.85 9.16 3.34
C LYS A 102 5.08 9.71 4.75
N VAL A 103 5.88 9.02 5.54
CA VAL A 103 6.09 9.32 6.95
C VAL A 103 7.58 9.31 7.24
N ASP A 104 8.04 10.33 7.96
CA ASP A 104 9.45 10.47 8.34
C ASP A 104 9.74 9.74 9.65
N GLY A 105 11.00 9.31 9.82
CA GLY A 105 11.50 8.78 11.10
C GLY A 105 12.19 7.42 10.97
N VAL A 106 13.14 7.19 11.87
CA VAL A 106 13.98 5.98 11.89
C VAL A 106 13.16 4.70 12.05
N ALA A 107 12.08 4.74 12.83
CA ALA A 107 11.22 3.57 13.04
C ALA A 107 10.54 3.11 11.75
N VAL A 108 10.10 4.05 10.90
CA VAL A 108 9.51 3.73 9.60
C VAL A 108 10.55 3.15 8.67
N GLN A 109 11.73 3.77 8.60
CA GLN A 109 12.82 3.27 7.76
C GLN A 109 13.25 1.87 8.18
N ALA A 110 13.40 1.61 9.48
CA ALA A 110 13.72 0.30 10.02
C ALA A 110 12.65 -0.74 9.65
N ALA A 111 11.37 -0.45 9.90
CA ALA A 111 10.28 -1.37 9.57
C ALA A 111 10.15 -1.65 8.06
N VAL A 112 10.42 -0.65 7.20
CA VAL A 112 10.46 -0.85 5.75
C VAL A 112 11.65 -1.73 5.36
N ILE A 113 12.83 -1.49 5.93
CA ILE A 113 14.04 -2.30 5.68
C ILE A 113 13.83 -3.74 6.15
N GLU A 114 13.21 -3.95 7.31
CA GLU A 114 12.92 -5.29 7.86
C GLU A 114 11.88 -6.06 7.03
N ALA A 115 11.01 -5.35 6.31
CA ALA A 115 9.99 -5.98 5.47
C ALA A 115 10.53 -6.50 4.12
N VAL A 116 11.62 -5.94 3.60
CA VAL A 116 12.20 -6.22 2.27
C VAL A 116 13.11 -7.45 2.29
#